data_AF-A0A1P8WDR8-F1
#
_entry.id   AF-A0A1P8WDR8-F1
#
_cell.length_a   1.000
_cell.length_b   1.000
_cell.length_c   1.000
_cell.angle_alpha   90.00
_cell.angle_beta   90.00
_cell.angle_gamma   90.00
#
_symmetry.space_group_name_H-M   'P 1'
#
loop_
_entity.id
_entity.type
_entity.pdbx_description
1 polymer ?
#
loop_
_entity_poly.entity_id
_entity_poly.type
_entity_poly.pdbx_seq_one_letter_code
_entity_poly.pdbx_strand_id
1 'polypeptide(L)'
;MNRKSARVLSAIMRNGAWDRESVLHRLHIHLGANTKRSKWPQRLVHAVFAITADSVLPPTEEKLVRTLRRHWAVAQIVQRSMPAINRMVSRFNWLDLPPTPMSPTNHAAATWKVPAIVTTGQLAERLEVDVTRLPWLADCLGWEHRVEQEKLRNYRYHWIRKSSGGHRLVEAPKQTLKAAQRWIATNVLAHIPVHAAAHAYCPGRSPLTAATLHAGQHVVMRIDLQVSFLPSERLACWEFFAQPVTRFMWLGY
;
A
#
# COMPACT_ATOMS: atom_id res chain seq x y z
N MET A 1 -15.76 -21.20 1.94
CA MET A 1 -15.04 -21.15 3.23
C MET A 1 -15.48 -19.92 4.04
N ASN A 2 -15.56 -20.01 5.38
CA ASN A 2 -15.95 -18.89 6.25
C ASN A 2 -14.86 -17.80 6.36
N ARG A 3 -15.20 -16.62 6.91
CA ARG A 3 -14.26 -15.48 7.01
C ARG A 3 -13.07 -15.77 7.93
N LYS A 4 -13.29 -16.46 9.05
CA LYS A 4 -12.23 -16.77 10.03
C LYS A 4 -11.14 -17.65 9.41
N SER A 5 -11.51 -18.76 8.76
CA SER A 5 -10.58 -19.66 8.10
C SER A 5 -9.82 -18.98 6.95
N ALA A 6 -10.51 -18.13 6.18
CA ALA A 6 -9.88 -17.36 5.12
C ALA A 6 -8.85 -16.35 5.64
N ARG A 7 -9.12 -15.70 6.79
CA ARG A 7 -8.17 -14.78 7.43
C ARG A 7 -6.92 -15.50 7.95
N VAL A 8 -7.09 -16.65 8.60
CA VAL A 8 -5.95 -17.46 9.06
C VAL A 8 -5.08 -17.92 7.89
N LEU A 9 -5.68 -18.47 6.83
CA LEU A 9 -4.93 -18.84 5.63
C LEU A 9 -4.23 -17.64 5.00
N SER A 10 -4.92 -16.50 4.88
CA SER A 10 -4.33 -15.26 4.37
C SER A 10 -3.11 -14.83 5.19
N ALA A 11 -3.21 -14.87 6.52
CA ALA A 11 -2.11 -14.52 7.42
C ALA A 11 -0.91 -15.46 7.24
N ILE A 12 -1.13 -16.78 7.24
CA ILE A 12 -0.07 -17.78 7.03
C ILE A 12 0.60 -17.58 5.66
N MET A 13 -0.20 -17.41 4.61
CA MET A 13 0.33 -17.28 3.26
C MET A 13 1.15 -15.99 3.10
N ARG A 14 0.74 -14.88 3.73
CA ARG A 14 1.42 -13.58 3.60
C ARG A 14 2.60 -13.38 4.53
N ASN A 15 2.80 -14.26 5.52
CA ASN A 15 3.84 -14.09 6.53
C ASN A 15 5.23 -14.55 6.06
N GLY A 16 5.90 -13.76 5.22
CA GLY A 16 7.24 -14.02 4.70
C GLY A 16 7.32 -13.88 3.18
N ALA A 17 8.35 -14.47 2.57
CA ALA A 17 8.57 -14.42 1.12
C ALA A 17 7.33 -14.90 0.34
N TRP A 18 6.93 -14.13 -0.67
CA TRP A 18 5.74 -14.37 -1.49
C TRP A 18 6.11 -15.09 -2.79
N ASP A 19 6.42 -16.37 -2.66
CA ASP A 19 6.63 -17.28 -3.78
C ASP A 19 5.92 -18.62 -3.48
N ARG A 20 5.72 -19.43 -4.51
CA ARG A 20 4.92 -20.66 -4.39
C ARG A 20 5.52 -21.64 -3.38
N GLU A 21 6.83 -21.75 -3.33
CA GLU A 21 7.54 -22.69 -2.47
C GLU A 21 7.44 -22.26 -1.01
N SER A 22 7.79 -21.01 -0.71
CA SER A 22 7.74 -20.45 0.65
C SER A 22 6.31 -20.45 1.21
N VAL A 23 5.31 -20.08 0.39
CA VAL A 23 3.90 -20.11 0.80
C VAL A 23 3.43 -21.53 1.09
N LEU A 24 3.79 -22.48 0.24
CA LEU A 24 3.43 -23.89 0.42
C LEU A 24 4.12 -24.49 1.66
N HIS A 25 5.39 -24.15 1.89
CA HIS A 25 6.13 -24.56 3.07
C HIS A 25 5.43 -24.12 4.37
N ARG A 26 5.05 -22.84 4.46
CA ARG A 26 4.30 -22.31 5.62
C ARG A 26 2.96 -22.99 5.83
N LEU A 27 2.21 -23.23 4.75
CA LEU A 27 0.95 -23.97 4.85
C LEU A 27 1.17 -25.37 5.43
N HIS A 28 2.21 -26.09 5.00
CA HIS A 28 2.51 -27.42 5.53
C HIS A 28 2.90 -27.42 7.01
N ILE A 29 3.62 -26.39 7.48
CA ILE A 29 3.95 -26.24 8.91
C ILE A 29 2.66 -26.20 9.74
N HIS A 30 1.68 -25.37 9.36
CA HIS A 30 0.46 -25.19 10.15
C HIS A 30 -0.58 -26.31 9.93
N LEU A 31 -0.65 -26.90 8.74
CA LEU A 31 -1.57 -28.00 8.46
C LEU A 31 -1.11 -29.35 9.06
N GLY A 32 0.19 -29.48 9.37
CA GLY A 32 0.78 -30.67 9.98
C GLY A 32 1.07 -31.82 9.02
N ALA A 33 1.82 -32.82 9.50
CA ALA A 33 2.41 -33.91 8.71
C ALA A 33 1.42 -34.71 7.84
N ASN A 34 0.17 -34.88 8.31
CA ASN A 34 -0.87 -35.61 7.58
C ASN A 34 -1.27 -34.96 6.25
N THR A 35 -0.95 -33.69 6.03
CA THR A 35 -1.24 -33.00 4.76
C THR A 35 -0.12 -33.07 3.73
N LYS A 36 1.10 -33.51 4.10
CA LYS A 36 2.22 -33.68 3.15
C LYS A 36 1.92 -34.69 2.04
N ARG A 37 1.03 -35.65 2.30
CA ARG A 37 0.57 -36.65 1.30
C ARG A 37 -0.53 -36.13 0.37
N SER A 38 -1.10 -34.96 0.66
CA SER A 38 -2.22 -34.42 -0.11
C SER A 38 -1.77 -33.32 -1.06
N LYS A 39 -2.28 -33.33 -2.29
CA LYS A 39 -1.96 -32.32 -3.31
C LYS A 39 -2.78 -31.02 -3.19
N TRP A 40 -3.79 -30.96 -2.31
CA TRP A 40 -4.67 -29.79 -2.23
C TRP A 40 -3.95 -28.50 -1.79
N PRO A 41 -2.97 -28.49 -0.86
CA PRO A 41 -2.27 -27.26 -0.50
C PRO A 41 -1.50 -26.69 -1.69
N GLN A 42 -0.79 -27.55 -2.44
CA GLN A 42 -0.09 -27.16 -3.66
C GLN A 42 -1.06 -26.59 -4.71
N ARG A 43 -2.19 -27.27 -4.95
CA ARG A 43 -3.24 -26.79 -5.87
C ARG A 43 -3.80 -25.44 -5.43
N LEU A 44 -4.02 -25.23 -4.13
CA LEU A 44 -4.50 -23.96 -3.59
C LEU A 44 -3.49 -22.84 -3.85
N VAL A 45 -2.20 -23.08 -3.57
CA VAL A 45 -1.14 -22.10 -3.83
C VAL A 45 -1.08 -21.74 -5.31
N HIS A 46 -1.06 -22.74 -6.21
CA HIS A 46 -1.06 -22.50 -7.65
C HIS A 46 -2.28 -21.68 -8.09
N ALA A 47 -3.48 -22.02 -7.60
CA ALA A 47 -4.70 -21.28 -7.93
C ALA A 47 -4.64 -19.83 -7.44
N VAL A 48 -4.17 -19.60 -6.20
CA VAL A 48 -4.04 -18.23 -5.65
C VAL A 48 -3.07 -17.41 -6.49
N PHE A 49 -1.90 -17.96 -6.80
CA PHE A 49 -0.87 -17.28 -7.61
C PHE A 49 -1.38 -16.95 -9.02
N ALA A 50 -2.06 -17.90 -9.68
CA ALA A 50 -2.70 -17.66 -10.98
C ALA A 50 -3.77 -16.56 -10.92
N ILE A 51 -4.61 -16.53 -9.87
CA ILE A 51 -5.64 -15.48 -9.69
C ILE A 51 -5.01 -14.11 -9.42
N THR A 52 -3.86 -14.08 -8.75
CA THR A 52 -3.09 -12.86 -8.50
C THR A 52 -2.16 -12.49 -9.65
N ALA A 53 -2.28 -13.15 -10.82
CA ALA A 53 -1.44 -12.95 -11.99
C ALA A 53 0.06 -13.08 -11.71
N ASP A 54 0.44 -14.02 -10.82
CA ASP A 54 1.82 -14.24 -10.40
C ASP A 54 2.54 -12.97 -9.93
N SER A 55 1.78 -12.06 -9.32
CA SER A 55 2.33 -10.87 -8.69
C SER A 55 3.48 -11.22 -7.75
N VAL A 56 4.61 -10.55 -7.95
CA VAL A 56 5.80 -10.62 -7.08
C VAL A 56 5.44 -10.22 -5.65
N LEU A 57 4.37 -9.43 -5.48
CA LEU A 57 3.90 -8.95 -4.19
C LEU A 57 2.67 -9.69 -3.70
N PRO A 58 2.60 -9.95 -2.38
CA PRO A 58 1.42 -10.51 -1.79
C PRO A 58 0.24 -9.55 -1.98
N PRO A 59 -0.95 -10.04 -2.38
CA PRO A 59 -2.17 -9.23 -2.35
C PRO A 59 -2.42 -8.70 -0.93
N THR A 60 -3.19 -7.62 -0.82
CA THR A 60 -3.67 -7.13 0.47
C THR A 60 -4.44 -8.24 1.22
N GLU A 61 -4.48 -8.19 2.55
CA GLU A 61 -5.22 -9.21 3.35
C GLU A 61 -6.65 -9.31 2.85
N GLU A 62 -7.29 -8.17 2.60
CA GLU A 62 -8.67 -8.11 2.16
C GLU A 62 -8.87 -8.74 0.77
N LYS A 63 -8.00 -8.42 -0.20
CA LYS A 63 -8.05 -9.01 -1.53
C LYS A 63 -7.87 -10.53 -1.45
N LEU A 64 -6.90 -11.01 -0.66
CA LEU A 64 -6.66 -12.45 -0.51
C LEU A 64 -7.82 -13.15 0.21
N VAL A 65 -8.32 -12.60 1.31
CA VAL A 65 -9.48 -13.13 2.05
C VAL A 65 -10.70 -13.18 1.14
N ARG A 66 -10.93 -12.15 0.33
CA ARG A 66 -12.02 -12.14 -0.65
C ARG A 66 -11.85 -13.24 -1.68
N THR A 67 -10.66 -13.40 -2.25
CA THR A 67 -10.34 -14.49 -3.20
C THR A 67 -10.56 -15.86 -2.57
N LEU A 68 -10.00 -16.12 -1.39
CA LEU A 68 -10.12 -17.39 -0.68
C LEU A 68 -11.57 -17.77 -0.34
N ARG A 69 -12.44 -16.76 -0.17
CA ARG A 69 -13.86 -16.98 0.15
C ARG A 69 -14.74 -17.14 -1.09
N ARG A 70 -14.51 -16.34 -2.13
CA ARG A 70 -15.46 -16.13 -3.23
C ARG A 70 -15.02 -16.76 -4.55
N HIS A 71 -13.73 -17.05 -4.74
CA HIS A 71 -13.27 -17.58 -6.02
C HIS A 71 -13.65 -19.06 -6.18
N TRP A 72 -14.35 -19.39 -7.27
CA TRP A 72 -14.90 -20.73 -7.51
C TRP A 72 -13.81 -21.81 -7.54
N ALA A 73 -12.67 -21.54 -8.20
CA ALA A 73 -11.56 -22.50 -8.28
C ALA A 73 -10.99 -22.83 -6.89
N VAL A 74 -10.90 -21.83 -6.00
CA VAL A 74 -10.48 -22.05 -4.62
C VAL A 74 -11.52 -22.89 -3.88
N ALA A 75 -12.81 -22.56 -4.04
CA ALA A 75 -13.90 -23.30 -3.40
C ALA A 75 -13.88 -24.79 -3.78
N GLN A 76 -13.66 -25.11 -5.07
CA GLN A 76 -13.54 -26.47 -5.58
C GLN A 76 -12.36 -27.23 -4.95
N ILE A 77 -11.20 -26.59 -4.80
CA ILE A 77 -10.00 -27.21 -4.23
C ILE A 77 -10.19 -27.52 -2.73
N VAL A 78 -10.75 -26.57 -1.97
CA VAL A 78 -10.81 -26.68 -0.50
C VAL A 78 -12.04 -27.42 0.01
N GLN A 79 -13.05 -27.69 -0.83
CA GLN A 79 -14.31 -28.31 -0.42
C GLN A 79 -14.10 -29.60 0.38
N ARG A 80 -13.28 -30.53 -0.13
CA ARG A 80 -12.97 -31.81 0.53
C ARG A 80 -11.96 -31.68 1.67
N SER A 81 -11.27 -30.55 1.76
CA SER A 81 -10.20 -30.28 2.73
C SER A 81 -10.63 -29.40 3.90
N MET A 82 -11.89 -28.99 3.94
CA MET A 82 -12.45 -28.15 5.02
C MET A 82 -12.22 -28.71 6.43
N PRO A 83 -12.33 -30.03 6.71
CA PRO A 83 -12.03 -30.57 8.04
C PRO A 83 -10.58 -30.33 8.47
N ALA A 84 -9.62 -30.44 7.55
CA ALA A 84 -8.21 -30.17 7.82
C ALA A 84 -7.98 -28.68 8.10
N ILE A 85 -8.57 -27.80 7.30
CA ILE A 85 -8.50 -26.34 7.49
C ILE A 85 -9.12 -25.95 8.84
N ASN A 86 -10.27 -26.51 9.20
CA ASN A 86 -10.93 -26.21 10.47
C ASN A 86 -10.09 -26.64 11.68
N ARG A 87 -9.46 -27.82 11.63
CA ARG A 87 -8.52 -28.28 12.67
C ARG A 87 -7.28 -27.39 12.80
N MET A 88 -6.74 -26.93 11.68
CA MET A 88 -5.64 -25.95 11.68
C MET A 88 -6.10 -24.65 12.34
N VAL A 89 -7.25 -24.09 11.92
CA VAL A 89 -7.79 -22.83 12.44
C VAL A 89 -8.12 -22.90 13.92
N SER A 90 -8.58 -24.05 14.44
CA SER A 90 -8.87 -24.21 15.88
C SER A 90 -7.61 -24.26 16.73
N ARG A 91 -6.47 -24.70 16.17
CA ARG A 91 -5.16 -24.76 16.83
C ARG A 91 -4.30 -23.51 16.58
N PHE A 92 -4.75 -22.62 15.71
CA PHE A 92 -3.97 -21.49 15.27
C PHE A 92 -3.88 -20.44 16.38
N ASN A 93 -2.68 -20.23 16.90
CA ASN A 93 -2.37 -19.14 17.80
C ASN A 93 -1.78 -17.97 17.02
N TRP A 94 -2.41 -16.80 17.12
CA TRP A 94 -1.94 -15.59 16.43
C TRP A 94 -0.59 -15.10 16.93
N LEU A 95 -0.19 -15.47 18.15
CA LEU A 95 1.11 -15.13 18.72
C LEU A 95 2.26 -15.98 18.15
N ASP A 96 1.95 -17.11 17.49
CA ASP A 96 2.97 -17.99 16.89
C ASP A 96 3.41 -17.50 15.50
N LEU A 97 2.70 -16.53 14.92
CA LEU A 97 3.14 -15.91 13.67
C LEU A 97 4.37 -15.05 13.98
N PRO A 98 5.53 -15.28 13.33
CA PRO A 98 6.63 -14.34 13.43
C PRO A 98 6.17 -12.96 12.98
N PRO A 99 6.76 -11.88 13.53
CA PRO A 99 6.43 -10.52 13.11
C PRO A 99 6.63 -10.39 11.60
N THR A 100 5.61 -9.85 10.92
CA THR A 100 5.67 -9.67 9.47
C THR A 100 6.87 -8.78 9.13
N PRO A 101 7.85 -9.24 8.34
CA PRO A 101 8.95 -8.38 7.92
C PRO A 101 8.44 -7.34 6.94
N MET A 102 9.15 -6.21 6.83
CA MET A 102 8.92 -5.27 5.74
C MET A 102 9.24 -5.98 4.42
N SER A 103 8.28 -5.99 3.49
CA SER A 103 8.44 -6.62 2.17
C SER A 103 8.45 -5.53 1.10
N PRO A 104 9.62 -5.01 0.70
CA PRO A 104 9.74 -3.98 -0.32
C PRO A 104 9.18 -4.47 -1.66
N THR A 105 8.67 -3.54 -2.46
CA THR A 105 7.95 -3.88 -3.69
C THR A 105 8.85 -4.34 -4.84
N ASN A 106 10.13 -4.00 -4.78
CA ASN A 106 11.16 -4.37 -5.74
C ASN A 106 12.55 -4.31 -5.08
N HIS A 107 13.57 -4.78 -5.79
CA HIS A 107 14.96 -4.76 -5.31
C HIS A 107 15.48 -3.35 -5.01
N ALA A 108 15.10 -2.35 -5.80
CA ALA A 108 15.52 -0.97 -5.54
C ALA A 108 14.98 -0.48 -4.18
N ALA A 109 13.71 -0.72 -3.89
CA ALA A 109 13.08 -0.37 -2.62
C ALA A 109 13.71 -1.10 -1.43
N ALA A 110 14.22 -2.31 -1.63
CA ALA A 110 14.96 -3.04 -0.60
C ALA A 110 16.28 -2.38 -0.19
N THR A 111 16.86 -1.55 -1.06
CA THR A 111 18.10 -0.82 -0.78
C THR A 111 17.88 0.55 -0.12
N TRP A 112 16.63 1.02 -0.04
CA TRP A 112 16.34 2.33 0.51
C TRP A 112 16.57 2.32 2.03
N LYS A 113 17.24 3.35 2.54
CA LYS A 113 17.55 3.50 3.96
C LYS A 113 16.35 4.07 4.73
N VAL A 114 15.22 3.37 4.67
CA VAL A 114 13.98 3.76 5.36
C VAL A 114 13.82 2.98 6.68
N PRO A 115 13.21 3.58 7.71
CA PRO A 115 12.96 2.90 8.98
C PRO A 115 12.00 1.73 8.77
N ALA A 116 12.31 0.59 9.38
CA ALA A 116 11.42 -0.56 9.39
C ALA A 116 10.19 -0.27 10.28
N ILE A 117 9.04 -0.10 9.66
CA ILE A 117 7.74 0.05 10.33
C ILE A 117 6.85 -1.09 9.85
N VAL A 118 6.58 -2.06 10.73
CA VAL A 118 5.85 -3.28 10.40
C VAL A 118 4.49 -3.38 11.11
N THR A 119 4.26 -2.54 12.13
CA THR A 119 2.97 -2.44 12.82
C THR A 119 2.46 -1.01 12.90
N THR A 120 1.15 -0.86 13.07
CA THR A 120 0.52 0.45 13.35
C THR A 120 0.98 1.01 14.69
N GLY A 121 1.27 0.17 15.69
CA GLY A 121 1.83 0.60 16.97
C GLY A 121 3.21 1.24 16.82
N GLN A 122 4.10 0.63 16.03
CA GLN A 122 5.40 1.22 15.71
C GLN A 122 5.26 2.53 14.95
N LEU A 123 4.32 2.61 14.00
CA LEU A 123 4.05 3.88 13.30
C LEU A 123 3.60 4.96 14.29
N ALA A 124 2.68 4.62 15.20
CA ALA A 124 2.15 5.54 16.21
C ALA A 124 3.27 6.09 17.12
N GLU A 125 4.14 5.19 17.61
CA GLU A 125 5.31 5.53 18.42
C GLU A 125 6.24 6.50 17.69
N ARG A 126 6.58 6.21 16.43
CA ARG A 126 7.45 7.08 15.60
C ARG A 126 6.85 8.46 15.33
N LEU A 127 5.53 8.54 15.22
CA LEU A 127 4.80 9.78 14.97
C LEU A 127 4.43 10.51 16.27
N GLU A 128 4.75 9.95 17.44
CA GLU A 128 4.40 10.49 18.77
C GLU A 128 2.89 10.73 18.93
N VAL A 129 2.08 9.80 18.44
CA VAL A 129 0.62 9.85 18.55
C VAL A 129 0.07 8.55 19.10
N ASP A 130 -1.10 8.64 19.73
CA ASP A 130 -1.84 7.44 20.13
C ASP A 130 -2.23 6.62 18.88
N VAL A 131 -2.12 5.30 18.97
CA VAL A 131 -2.44 4.39 17.85
C VAL A 131 -3.89 4.55 17.36
N THR A 132 -4.81 4.90 18.26
CA THR A 132 -6.23 5.17 17.91
C THR A 132 -6.42 6.46 17.14
N ARG A 133 -5.43 7.37 17.13
CA ARG A 133 -5.46 8.60 16.33
C ARG A 133 -4.96 8.41 14.91
N LEU A 134 -4.24 7.33 14.60
CA LEU A 134 -3.75 7.09 13.24
C LEU A 134 -4.88 7.06 12.19
N PRO A 135 -6.02 6.37 12.40
CA PRO A 135 -7.13 6.41 11.45
C PRO A 135 -7.72 7.81 11.25
N TRP A 136 -7.69 8.66 12.28
CA TRP A 136 -8.15 10.04 12.19
C TRP A 136 -7.18 10.91 11.38
N LEU A 137 -5.86 10.80 11.64
CA LEU A 137 -4.84 11.53 10.88
C LEU A 137 -4.79 11.10 9.40
N ALA A 138 -5.05 9.82 9.12
CA ALA A 138 -5.12 9.27 7.78
C ALA A 138 -6.48 9.48 7.08
N ASP A 139 -7.43 10.15 7.76
CA ASP A 139 -8.79 10.39 7.29
C ASP A 139 -9.54 9.12 6.81
N CYS A 140 -9.30 7.97 7.46
CA CYS A 140 -9.90 6.69 7.07
C CYS A 140 -11.44 6.68 7.13
N LEU A 141 -12.04 7.60 7.89
CA LEU A 141 -13.48 7.75 8.06
C LEU A 141 -14.07 8.90 7.23
N GLY A 142 -13.25 9.62 6.46
CA GLY A 142 -13.66 10.75 5.62
C GLY A 142 -14.18 11.95 6.41
N TRP A 143 -13.63 12.21 7.59
CA TRP A 143 -14.06 13.30 8.48
C TRP A 143 -13.73 14.67 7.90
N GLU A 144 -12.69 14.80 7.05
CA GLU A 144 -12.37 16.08 6.39
C GLU A 144 -13.56 16.66 5.62
N HIS A 145 -14.34 15.79 4.97
CA HIS A 145 -15.48 16.18 4.14
C HIS A 145 -16.83 16.04 4.84
N ARG A 146 -16.95 15.16 5.85
CA ARG A 146 -18.23 14.86 6.50
C ARG A 146 -18.56 15.76 7.68
N VAL A 147 -17.55 16.37 8.30
CA VAL A 147 -17.74 17.08 9.56
C VAL A 147 -17.68 18.58 9.32
N GLU A 148 -18.71 19.32 9.76
CA GLU A 148 -18.76 20.78 9.64
C GLU A 148 -17.83 21.48 10.62
N GLN A 149 -17.69 20.91 11.82
CA GLN A 149 -16.85 21.48 12.87
C GLN A 149 -15.37 21.37 12.48
N GLU A 150 -14.74 22.51 12.18
CA GLU A 150 -13.32 22.59 11.83
C GLU A 150 -12.43 21.92 12.87
N LYS A 151 -12.79 21.96 14.17
CA LYS A 151 -12.02 21.34 15.27
C LYS A 151 -11.76 19.84 15.02
N LEU A 152 -12.69 19.13 14.40
CA LEU A 152 -12.62 17.69 14.12
C LEU A 152 -11.89 17.36 12.80
N ARG A 153 -11.56 18.37 11.98
CA ARG A 153 -10.72 18.25 10.79
C ARG A 153 -9.23 18.32 11.13
N ASN A 154 -8.38 17.80 10.27
CA ASN A 154 -6.92 17.88 10.36
C ASN A 154 -6.34 19.08 9.59
N TYR A 155 -7.11 19.69 8.69
CA TYR A 155 -6.70 20.86 7.91
C TYR A 155 -7.49 22.12 8.29
N ARG A 156 -6.85 23.27 8.06
CA ARG A 156 -7.49 24.59 8.01
C ARG A 156 -7.57 25.06 6.57
N TYR A 157 -8.73 25.53 6.16
CA TYR A 157 -9.01 25.91 4.78
C TYR A 157 -9.12 27.42 4.66
N HIS A 158 -8.37 28.03 3.76
CA HIS A 158 -8.50 29.46 3.47
C HIS A 158 -8.20 29.77 2.00
N TRP A 159 -8.85 30.80 1.48
CA TRP A 159 -8.69 31.23 0.09
C TRP A 159 -7.65 32.34 -0.03
N ILE A 160 -6.72 32.17 -0.96
CA ILE A 160 -5.73 33.20 -1.32
C ILE A 160 -6.02 33.68 -2.73
N ARG A 161 -6.03 35.00 -2.94
CA ARG A 161 -6.16 35.58 -4.29
C ARG A 161 -4.89 35.29 -5.10
N LYS A 162 -5.06 34.84 -6.34
CA LYS A 162 -3.94 34.69 -7.27
C LYS A 162 -3.58 36.05 -7.87
N SER A 163 -2.31 36.27 -8.18
CA SER A 163 -1.84 37.45 -8.92
C SER A 163 -2.45 37.54 -10.33
N SER A 164 -2.72 36.40 -10.96
CA SER A 164 -3.34 36.29 -12.28
C SER A 164 -4.88 36.37 -12.26
N GLY A 165 -5.50 36.74 -11.13
CA GLY A 165 -6.95 36.64 -10.93
C GLY A 165 -7.43 35.25 -10.47
N GLY A 166 -8.59 35.24 -9.81
CA GLY A 166 -9.17 34.05 -9.18
C GLY A 166 -8.61 33.76 -7.78
N HIS A 167 -8.98 32.59 -7.23
CA HIS A 167 -8.59 32.17 -5.89
C HIS A 167 -7.92 30.79 -5.90
N ARG A 168 -7.02 30.57 -4.93
CA ARG A 168 -6.41 29.28 -4.61
C ARG A 168 -6.87 28.88 -3.20
N LEU A 169 -7.46 27.70 -3.07
CA LEU A 169 -7.71 27.11 -1.76
C LEU A 169 -6.38 26.62 -1.20
N VAL A 170 -6.08 27.01 0.03
CA VAL A 170 -4.94 26.53 0.79
C VAL A 170 -5.43 25.66 1.93
N GLU A 171 -4.93 24.43 1.97
CA GLU A 171 -5.20 23.44 3.00
C GLU A 171 -3.98 23.36 3.91
N ALA A 172 -4.01 24.09 5.02
CA ALA A 172 -2.90 24.10 5.98
C ALA A 172 -3.10 22.99 7.02
N PRO A 173 -2.19 22.00 7.11
CA PRO A 173 -2.31 20.94 8.11
C PRO A 173 -2.14 21.52 9.53
N LYS A 174 -2.98 21.07 10.45
CA LYS A 174 -2.84 21.37 11.89
C LYS A 174 -1.56 20.75 12.44
N GLN A 175 -1.12 21.25 13.60
CA GLN A 175 0.20 20.96 14.17
C GLN A 175 0.54 19.46 14.22
N THR A 176 -0.38 18.62 14.71
CA THR A 176 -0.16 17.17 14.82
C THR A 176 0.04 16.50 13.46
N LEU A 177 -0.82 16.78 12.49
CA LEU A 177 -0.67 16.25 11.13
C LEU A 177 0.60 16.80 10.46
N LYS A 178 0.91 18.08 10.67
CA LYS A 178 2.13 18.71 10.14
C LYS A 178 3.40 18.07 10.71
N ALA A 179 3.42 17.73 12.00
CA ALA A 179 4.53 17.02 12.62
C ALA A 179 4.70 15.61 12.02
N ALA A 180 3.60 14.86 11.88
CA ALA A 180 3.63 13.54 11.26
C ALA A 180 4.12 13.58 9.80
N GLN A 181 3.61 14.52 9.00
CA GLN A 181 4.03 14.71 7.61
C GLN A 181 5.52 15.08 7.50
N ARG A 182 6.03 15.93 8.40
CA ARG A 182 7.47 16.26 8.46
C ARG A 182 8.32 15.06 8.83
N TRP A 183 7.87 14.26 9.80
CA TRP A 183 8.57 13.04 10.17
C TRP A 183 8.67 12.08 8.98
N ILE A 184 7.56 11.88 8.26
CA ILE A 184 7.53 11.05 7.04
C ILE A 184 8.44 11.63 5.95
N ALA A 185 8.39 12.94 5.72
CA ALA A 185 9.22 13.60 4.72
C ALA A 185 10.72 13.39 5.00
N THR A 186 11.14 13.59 6.25
CA THR A 186 12.55 13.50 6.64
C THR A 186 13.04 12.05 6.77
N ASN A 187 12.27 11.16 7.38
CA ASN A 187 12.72 9.82 7.74
C ASN A 187 12.33 8.76 6.71
N VAL A 188 11.45 9.05 5.77
CA VAL A 188 11.03 8.10 4.73
C VAL A 188 11.33 8.67 3.36
N LEU A 189 10.66 9.76 2.97
CA LEU A 189 10.71 10.26 1.59
C LEU A 189 12.10 10.77 1.18
N ALA A 190 12.84 11.39 2.09
CA ALA A 190 14.20 11.88 1.82
C ALA A 190 15.21 10.74 1.51
N HIS A 191 14.89 9.49 1.87
CA HIS A 191 15.74 8.33 1.61
C HIS A 191 15.34 7.54 0.36
N ILE A 192 14.31 8.00 -0.37
CA ILE A 192 13.87 7.40 -1.63
C ILE A 192 14.56 8.14 -2.77
N PRO A 193 15.37 7.47 -3.62
CA PRO A 193 16.01 8.09 -4.77
C PRO A 193 14.98 8.72 -5.71
N VAL A 194 15.24 9.98 -6.08
CA VAL A 194 14.40 10.73 -7.02
C VAL A 194 14.99 10.61 -8.43
N HIS A 195 14.13 10.56 -9.45
CA HIS A 195 14.55 10.49 -10.84
C HIS A 195 15.45 11.68 -11.23
N ALA A 196 16.43 11.46 -12.11
CA ALA A 196 17.38 12.49 -12.53
C ALA A 196 16.70 13.72 -13.15
N ALA A 197 15.62 13.52 -13.89
CA ALA A 197 14.84 14.58 -14.54
C ALA A 197 13.87 15.34 -13.61
N ALA A 198 13.73 14.98 -12.33
CA ALA A 198 12.82 15.67 -11.42
C ALA A 198 13.55 16.79 -10.66
N HIS A 199 13.13 18.04 -10.85
CA HIS A 199 13.81 19.19 -10.23
C HIS A 199 13.00 19.87 -9.12
N ALA A 200 11.67 19.70 -9.13
CA ALA A 200 10.80 20.30 -8.12
C ALA A 200 11.06 19.68 -6.74
N TYR A 201 11.15 20.53 -5.70
CA TYR A 201 11.32 20.14 -4.29
C TYR A 201 12.53 19.24 -4.01
N CYS A 202 13.53 19.23 -4.88
CA CYS A 202 14.73 18.42 -4.73
C CYS A 202 15.89 19.28 -4.18
N PRO A 203 16.58 18.84 -3.11
CA PRO A 203 17.77 19.52 -2.61
C PRO A 203 18.83 19.71 -3.72
N GLY A 204 19.40 20.91 -3.82
CA GLY A 204 20.43 21.24 -4.82
C GLY A 204 19.91 21.39 -6.26
N ARG A 205 18.60 21.27 -6.50
CA ARG A 205 17.98 21.55 -7.81
C ARG A 205 17.09 22.79 -7.72
N SER A 206 16.91 23.46 -8.85
CA SER A 206 16.15 24.70 -8.95
C SER A 206 15.36 24.79 -10.26
N PRO A 207 14.36 25.69 -10.37
CA PRO A 207 13.69 25.96 -11.64
C PRO A 207 14.67 26.32 -12.76
N LEU A 208 15.77 27.01 -12.43
CA LEU A 208 16.84 27.33 -13.37
C LEU A 208 17.50 26.05 -13.90
N THR A 209 17.94 25.15 -13.02
CA THR A 209 18.57 23.88 -13.45
C THR A 209 17.66 23.02 -14.32
N ALA A 210 16.34 23.09 -14.11
CA ALA A 210 15.37 22.41 -14.95
C ALA A 210 15.27 23.07 -16.34
N ALA A 211 15.17 24.40 -16.38
CA ALA A 211 15.08 25.17 -17.62
C ALA A 211 16.33 25.02 -18.50
N THR A 212 17.52 24.93 -17.89
CA THR A 212 18.78 24.73 -18.62
C THR A 212 18.78 23.45 -19.45
N LEU A 213 18.11 22.38 -19.01
CA LEU A 213 18.00 21.13 -19.80
C LEU A 213 17.22 21.32 -21.11
N HIS A 214 16.37 22.36 -21.19
CA HIS A 214 15.55 22.67 -22.35
C HIS A 214 16.13 23.81 -23.20
N ALA A 215 17.14 24.53 -22.70
CA ALA A 215 17.74 25.64 -23.41
C ALA A 215 18.41 25.16 -24.71
N GLY A 216 18.15 25.87 -25.82
CA GLY A 216 18.71 25.53 -27.13
C GLY A 216 18.06 24.33 -27.83
N GLN A 217 17.04 23.70 -27.24
CA GLN A 217 16.27 22.65 -27.93
C GLN A 217 15.38 23.27 -29.01
N HIS A 218 15.37 22.69 -30.20
CA HIS A 218 14.55 23.17 -31.32
C HIS A 218 13.04 23.08 -31.05
N VAL A 219 12.62 22.12 -30.24
CA VAL A 219 11.22 21.88 -29.87
C VAL A 219 11.15 21.51 -28.39
N VAL A 220 10.23 22.12 -27.65
CA VAL A 220 9.93 21.79 -26.25
C VAL A 220 8.45 21.46 -26.13
N MET A 221 8.14 20.23 -25.70
CA MET A 221 6.77 19.81 -25.42
C MET A 221 6.40 20.15 -23.98
N ARG A 222 5.39 21.00 -23.80
CA ARG A 222 4.84 21.31 -22.49
C ARG A 222 3.62 20.43 -22.23
N ILE A 223 3.74 19.56 -21.24
CA ILE A 223 2.64 18.75 -20.73
C ILE A 223 2.36 19.24 -19.31
N ASP A 224 1.10 19.53 -19.01
CA ASP A 224 0.64 19.85 -17.67
C ASP A 224 -0.49 18.90 -17.29
N LEU A 225 -0.46 18.43 -16.04
CA LEU A 225 -1.51 17.55 -15.55
C LEU A 225 -2.59 18.41 -14.89
N GLN A 226 -3.83 18.25 -15.34
CA GLN A 226 -4.98 18.82 -14.66
C GLN A 226 -5.27 17.99 -13.39
N VAL A 227 -4.47 18.21 -12.34
CA VAL A 227 -4.63 17.52 -11.06
C VAL A 227 -5.14 18.50 -10.02
N SER A 228 -6.28 18.20 -9.41
CA SER A 228 -6.72 18.84 -8.19
C SER A 228 -6.07 18.15 -7.00
N PHE A 229 -5.37 18.88 -6.14
CA PHE A 229 -4.86 18.35 -4.86
C PHE A 229 -5.95 18.29 -3.78
N LEU A 230 -7.19 18.58 -4.15
CA LEU A 230 -8.37 18.57 -3.28
C LEU A 230 -8.72 17.14 -2.84
N PRO A 231 -9.23 16.96 -1.60
CA PRO A 231 -9.39 15.64 -1.05
C PRO A 231 -10.46 14.75 -1.73
N SER A 232 -11.37 15.32 -2.53
CA SER A 232 -12.32 14.55 -3.35
C SER A 232 -11.69 13.81 -4.54
N GLU A 233 -10.50 14.22 -5.00
CA GLU A 233 -9.79 13.61 -6.14
C GLU A 233 -8.54 12.80 -5.72
N ARG A 234 -8.22 12.78 -4.42
CA ARG A 234 -7.06 12.05 -3.87
C ARG A 234 -7.11 10.54 -4.08
N LEU A 235 -8.31 9.95 -4.14
CA LEU A 235 -8.47 8.51 -4.41
C LEU A 235 -8.00 8.14 -5.82
N ALA A 236 -8.28 8.99 -6.82
CA ALA A 236 -7.84 8.77 -8.20
C ALA A 236 -6.31 8.93 -8.35
N CYS A 237 -5.70 9.91 -7.66
CA CYS A 237 -4.25 10.05 -7.62
C CYS A 237 -3.57 8.83 -6.97
N TRP A 238 -4.12 8.31 -5.87
CA TRP A 238 -3.57 7.13 -5.21
C TRP A 238 -3.62 5.89 -6.10
N GLU A 239 -4.73 5.67 -6.81
CA GLU A 239 -4.85 4.56 -7.77
C GLU A 239 -3.90 4.69 -8.97
N PHE A 240 -3.56 5.91 -9.40
CA PHE A 240 -2.61 6.16 -10.49
C PHE A 240 -1.16 5.94 -10.04
N PHE A 241 -0.75 6.46 -8.88
CA PHE A 241 0.63 6.35 -8.38
C PHE A 241 0.94 5.01 -7.69
N ALA A 242 -0.07 4.29 -7.19
CA ALA A 242 0.11 2.99 -6.53
C ALA A 242 0.02 1.78 -7.48
N GLN A 243 -0.18 1.99 -8.79
CA GLN A 243 -0.10 0.90 -9.76
C GLN A 243 1.35 0.59 -10.13
N PRO A 244 1.80 -0.68 -10.03
CA PRO A 244 3.01 -1.09 -10.71
C PRO A 244 2.81 -0.84 -12.21
N VAL A 245 3.81 -0.25 -12.86
CA VAL A 245 3.87 0.06 -14.29
C VAL A 245 3.46 -1.18 -15.12
N THR A 246 2.17 -1.34 -15.39
CA THR A 246 1.63 -2.44 -16.22
C THR A 246 0.41 -2.03 -17.05
N ARG A 247 0.18 -0.73 -17.26
CA ARG A 247 -0.85 -0.30 -18.22
C ARG A 247 -0.53 1.04 -18.90
N PHE A 248 0.50 1.01 -19.74
CA PHE A 248 0.56 1.84 -20.94
C PHE A 248 0.91 0.93 -22.11
N MET A 249 -0.06 0.11 -22.50
CA MET A 249 -0.15 -0.47 -23.83
C MET A 249 -1.60 -0.27 -24.25
N TRP A 250 -1.78 0.14 -25.51
CA TRP A 250 -3.02 0.58 -26.16
C TRP A 250 -3.34 2.07 -26.04
N LEU A 251 -2.66 2.85 -26.88
CA LEU A 251 -3.28 3.55 -28.02
C LEU A 251 -2.13 3.94 -28.97
N GLY A 252 -1.84 3.04 -29.91
CA GLY A 252 -1.04 3.34 -31.09
C GLY A 252 -1.93 3.13 -32.30
N TYR A 253 -2.02 4.20 -33.11
CA TYR A 253 -2.34 4.25 -34.54
C TYR A 253 -3.33 3.24 -35.13
#